data_AF-A0A3N5VA47-F1
#
_entry.id   AF-A0A3N5VA47-F1
#
_cell.length_a   1.000
_cell.length_b   1.000
_cell.length_c   1.000
_cell.angle_alpha   90.00
_cell.angle_beta   90.00
_cell.angle_gamma   90.00
#
_symmetry.space_group_name_H-M   'P 1'
#
loop_
_entity.id
_entity.type
_entity.pdbx_description
1 polymer ?
#
loop_
_entity_poly.entity_id
_entity_poly.type
_entity_poly.pdbx_seq_one_letter_code
_entity_poly.pdbx_strand_id
1 'polypeptide(L)'
;MQFSLFGLAEAQTYNKIEFVYNIEQMKGHLEQAIINKENGNNTLTQAHIQHPIVEIYDSIEAQLASADNNHNTLLFNSLNELSKNADKLDLTQFKEETNEVNQILNMAIDLIVPEDNSTLTLIVTSWLLDAANGEYESGVRNGNIIQIVEYQDAIGFISRSESLLNDTLPMLNQSKKISPDETKKLFAELNLKAQTKADIDDIRMSTNEIKQKISNITGF
;
A
#
# COMPACT_ATOMS: atom_id res chain seq x y z
N MET A 1 -18.85 -36.18 5.99
CA MET A 1 -19.09 -34.73 5.85
C MET A 1 -17.76 -34.12 5.43
N GLN A 2 -17.52 -34.05 4.12
CA GLN A 2 -16.28 -33.51 3.55
C GLN A 2 -16.46 -32.00 3.50
N PHE A 3 -16.28 -31.33 4.64
CA PHE A 3 -16.11 -29.87 4.62
C PHE A 3 -14.88 -29.61 3.74
N SER A 4 -15.12 -28.91 2.63
CA SER A 4 -14.20 -28.76 1.52
C SER A 4 -12.88 -28.14 1.99
N LEU A 5 -11.80 -28.94 2.02
CA LEU A 5 -10.44 -28.47 2.24
C LEU A 5 -10.04 -27.35 1.25
N PHE A 6 -10.68 -27.29 0.06
CA PHE A 6 -10.47 -26.23 -0.92
C PHE A 6 -10.94 -24.87 -0.42
N GLY A 7 -12.10 -24.79 0.25
CA GLY A 7 -12.62 -23.50 0.75
C GLY A 7 -11.80 -22.91 1.90
N LEU A 8 -11.18 -23.75 2.73
CA LEU A 8 -10.32 -23.30 3.83
C LEU A 8 -8.97 -22.76 3.32
N ALA A 9 -8.39 -23.36 2.30
CA ALA A 9 -7.12 -22.92 1.71
C ALA A 9 -7.27 -21.59 0.94
N GLU A 10 -8.38 -21.42 0.23
CA GLU A 10 -8.71 -20.17 -0.47
C GLU A 10 -8.96 -19.03 0.54
N ALA A 11 -9.73 -19.28 1.60
CA ALA A 11 -9.94 -18.30 2.67
C ALA A 11 -8.64 -17.91 3.38
N GLN A 12 -7.76 -18.88 3.65
CA GLN A 12 -6.45 -18.58 4.26
C GLN A 12 -5.55 -17.75 3.32
N THR A 13 -5.61 -17.99 2.01
CA THR A 13 -4.87 -17.20 1.03
C THR A 13 -5.40 -15.77 0.97
N TYR A 14 -6.72 -15.59 0.93
CA TYR A 14 -7.37 -14.28 0.95
C TYR A 14 -6.97 -13.46 2.19
N ASN A 15 -7.04 -14.06 3.39
CA ASN A 15 -6.66 -13.38 4.63
C ASN A 15 -5.19 -12.93 4.62
N LYS A 16 -4.29 -13.68 3.98
CA LYS A 16 -2.89 -13.26 3.83
C LYS A 16 -2.73 -12.11 2.84
N ILE A 17 -3.46 -12.12 1.72
CA ILE A 17 -3.48 -11.01 0.76
C ILE A 17 -4.00 -9.74 1.45
N GLU A 18 -5.14 -9.84 2.15
CA GLU A 18 -5.73 -8.72 2.88
C GLU A 18 -4.79 -8.15 3.95
N PHE A 19 -4.13 -9.02 4.71
CA PHE A 19 -3.14 -8.59 5.70
C PHE A 19 -2.01 -7.77 5.07
N VAL A 20 -1.37 -8.30 4.02
CA VAL A 20 -0.27 -7.59 3.35
C VAL A 20 -0.76 -6.32 2.67
N TYR A 21 -1.94 -6.35 2.05
CA TYR A 21 -2.58 -5.17 1.48
C TYR A 21 -2.73 -4.03 2.50
N ASN A 22 -3.24 -4.34 3.70
CA ASN A 22 -3.37 -3.36 4.76
C ASN A 22 -2.01 -2.82 5.23
N ILE A 23 -1.00 -3.68 5.40
CA ILE A 23 0.36 -3.24 5.73
C ILE A 23 0.94 -2.32 4.65
N GLU A 24 0.75 -2.65 3.38
CA GLU A 24 1.29 -1.84 2.27
C GLU A 24 0.53 -0.52 2.11
N GLN A 25 -0.76 -0.43 2.44
CA GLN A 25 -1.47 0.85 2.57
C GLN A 25 -0.85 1.72 3.68
N MET A 26 -0.56 1.14 4.87
CA MET A 26 0.12 1.87 5.94
C MET A 26 1.45 2.47 5.46
N LYS A 27 2.23 1.69 4.72
CA LYS A 27 3.51 2.15 4.13
C LYS A 27 3.30 3.29 3.13
N GLY A 28 2.26 3.22 2.29
CA GLY A 28 1.88 4.29 1.37
C GLY A 28 1.57 5.62 2.06
N HIS A 29 0.82 5.59 3.17
CA HIS A 29 0.58 6.80 3.96
C HIS A 29 1.86 7.34 4.60
N LEU A 30 2.71 6.48 5.17
CA LEU A 30 3.98 6.90 5.77
C LEU A 30 4.91 7.56 4.74
N GLU A 31 4.93 7.06 3.48
CA GLU A 31 5.63 7.72 2.37
C GLU A 31 5.08 9.14 2.11
N GLN A 32 3.75 9.33 2.11
CA GLN A 32 3.14 10.67 1.97
C GLN A 32 3.39 11.57 3.18
N ALA A 33 3.47 11.02 4.39
CA ALA A 33 3.82 11.77 5.59
C ALA A 33 5.22 12.37 5.48
N ILE A 34 6.19 11.60 4.96
CA ILE A 34 7.55 12.06 4.67
C ILE A 34 7.53 13.20 3.64
N ILE A 35 6.85 13.03 2.52
CA ILE A 35 6.75 14.06 1.47
C ILE A 35 6.16 15.36 2.04
N ASN A 36 5.14 15.28 2.88
CA ASN A 36 4.58 16.47 3.52
C ASN A 36 5.54 17.10 4.53
N LYS A 37 6.33 16.29 5.25
CA LYS A 37 7.34 16.79 6.19
C LYS A 37 8.46 17.53 5.45
N GLU A 38 8.90 17.01 4.31
CA GLU A 38 9.86 17.65 3.41
C GLU A 38 9.37 19.01 2.92
N ASN A 39 8.07 19.12 2.64
CA ASN A 39 7.42 20.36 2.22
C ASN A 39 7.05 21.31 3.38
N GLY A 40 7.36 20.95 4.63
CA GLY A 40 7.03 21.73 5.82
C GLY A 40 5.54 21.74 6.17
N ASN A 41 4.75 20.80 5.65
CA ASN A 41 3.31 20.70 5.90
C ASN A 41 3.00 19.73 7.04
N ASN A 42 3.21 20.19 8.28
CA ASN A 42 2.96 19.37 9.47
C ASN A 42 1.51 18.88 9.59
N THR A 43 0.52 19.65 9.13
CA THR A 43 -0.89 19.24 9.17
C THR A 43 -1.14 17.99 8.32
N LEU A 44 -0.64 17.97 7.08
CA LEU A 44 -0.80 16.81 6.21
C LEU A 44 0.13 15.67 6.63
N THR A 45 1.33 15.95 7.15
CA THR A 45 2.17 14.93 7.79
C THR A 45 1.40 14.22 8.90
N GLN A 46 0.74 14.97 9.79
CA GLN A 46 -0.01 14.40 10.90
C GLN A 46 -1.23 13.59 10.44
N ALA A 47 -1.96 14.06 9.42
CA ALA A 47 -3.10 13.34 8.85
C ALA A 47 -2.66 11.96 8.34
N HIS A 48 -1.61 11.92 7.51
CA HIS A 48 -1.08 10.69 6.94
C HIS A 48 -0.52 9.71 7.97
N ILE A 49 0.06 10.17 9.09
CA ILE A 49 0.50 9.25 10.16
C ILE A 49 -0.70 8.69 10.96
N GLN A 50 -1.83 9.41 10.99
CA GLN A 50 -3.02 8.96 11.70
C GLN A 50 -3.82 7.89 10.93
N HIS A 51 -3.85 7.93 9.59
CA HIS A 51 -4.59 6.96 8.78
C HIS A 51 -4.18 5.49 9.07
N PRO A 52 -2.88 5.12 9.13
CA PRO A 52 -2.46 3.78 9.57
C PRO A 52 -3.06 3.32 10.90
N ILE A 53 -3.23 4.24 11.86
CA ILE A 53 -3.73 3.94 13.20
C ILE A 53 -5.25 3.85 13.22
N VAL A 54 -5.94 4.82 12.62
CA VAL A 54 -7.38 5.01 12.74
C VAL A 54 -8.18 4.13 11.77
N GLU A 55 -7.62 3.88 10.59
CA GLU A 55 -8.38 3.25 9.50
C GLU A 55 -7.95 1.81 9.25
N ILE A 56 -6.67 1.50 9.49
CA ILE A 56 -6.07 0.25 9.03
C ILE A 56 -5.71 -0.71 10.17
N TYR A 57 -5.24 -0.21 11.32
CA TYR A 57 -4.68 -1.06 12.39
C TYR A 57 -5.65 -2.16 12.87
N ASP A 58 -6.91 -1.82 13.09
CA ASP A 58 -7.93 -2.79 13.54
C ASP A 58 -8.10 -3.97 12.56
N SER A 59 -7.82 -3.75 11.27
CA SER A 59 -7.92 -4.78 10.22
C SER A 59 -6.76 -5.80 10.25
N ILE A 60 -5.65 -5.47 10.92
CA ILE A 60 -4.48 -6.35 11.02
C ILE A 60 -4.25 -6.91 12.43
N GLU A 61 -4.79 -6.25 13.46
CA GLU A 61 -4.48 -6.50 14.87
C GLU A 61 -4.68 -7.98 15.25
N ALA A 62 -5.88 -8.52 15.02
CA ALA A 62 -6.21 -9.87 15.47
C ALA A 62 -5.31 -10.94 14.85
N GLN A 63 -4.97 -10.79 13.56
CA GLN A 63 -4.11 -11.72 12.85
C GLN A 63 -2.65 -11.60 13.31
N LEU A 64 -2.15 -10.36 13.48
CA LEU A 64 -0.79 -10.13 13.95
C LEU A 64 -0.61 -10.56 15.40
N ALA A 65 -1.55 -10.24 16.29
CA ALA A 65 -1.50 -10.64 17.70
C ALA A 65 -1.54 -12.16 17.87
N SER A 66 -2.26 -12.87 16.99
CA SER A 66 -2.29 -14.34 16.98
C SER A 66 -0.96 -14.95 16.54
N ALA A 67 -0.22 -14.28 15.63
CA ALA A 67 1.10 -14.72 15.18
C ALA A 67 2.20 -14.36 16.19
N ASP A 68 2.23 -13.10 16.63
CA ASP A 68 3.12 -12.57 17.66
C ASP A 68 2.51 -11.33 18.35
N ASN A 69 2.01 -11.52 19.57
CA ASN A 69 1.42 -10.44 20.36
C ASN A 69 2.42 -9.35 20.79
N ASN A 70 3.70 -9.70 20.95
CA ASN A 70 4.72 -8.70 21.28
C ASN A 70 4.99 -7.81 20.07
N HIS A 71 5.06 -8.39 18.87
CA HIS A 71 5.22 -7.64 17.62
C HIS A 71 4.00 -6.75 17.35
N ASN A 72 2.79 -7.25 17.61
CA ASN A 72 1.57 -6.45 17.51
C ASN A 72 1.61 -5.21 18.42
N THR A 73 2.02 -5.41 19.68
CA THR A 73 2.17 -4.33 20.68
C THR A 73 3.25 -3.34 20.27
N LEU A 74 4.38 -3.84 19.76
CA LEU A 74 5.48 -3.00 19.25
C LEU A 74 4.99 -2.12 18.10
N LEU A 75 4.33 -2.68 17.10
CA LEU A 75 3.80 -1.93 15.95
C LEU A 75 2.85 -0.82 16.40
N PHE A 76 1.87 -1.14 17.25
CA PHE A 76 0.91 -0.15 17.75
C PHE A 76 1.62 1.00 18.46
N ASN A 77 2.53 0.69 19.37
CA ASN A 77 3.25 1.70 20.13
C ASN A 77 4.13 2.57 19.22
N SER A 78 4.87 1.97 18.28
CA SER A 78 5.73 2.72 17.36
C SER A 78 4.93 3.65 16.44
N LEU A 79 3.76 3.23 15.94
CA LEU A 79 2.87 4.11 15.18
C LEU A 79 2.38 5.30 16.04
N ASN A 80 1.92 5.03 17.27
CA ASN A 80 1.44 6.08 18.17
C ASN A 80 2.57 7.03 18.62
N GLU A 81 3.77 6.52 18.84
CA GLU A 81 4.95 7.31 19.21
C GLU A 81 5.40 8.21 18.06
N LEU A 82 5.50 7.68 16.83
CA LEU A 82 5.77 8.47 15.63
C LEU A 82 4.74 9.60 15.47
N SER A 83 3.45 9.26 15.57
CA SER A 83 2.34 10.22 15.50
C SER A 83 2.45 11.32 16.55
N LYS A 84 2.74 10.97 17.80
CA LYS A 84 2.86 11.91 18.92
C LYS A 84 4.09 12.82 18.81
N ASN A 85 5.15 12.36 18.17
CA ASN A 85 6.43 13.07 18.08
C ASN A 85 6.63 13.80 16.76
N ALA A 86 5.81 13.56 15.73
CA ALA A 86 5.96 14.09 14.38
C ALA A 86 6.31 15.58 14.32
N ASP A 87 5.66 16.44 15.12
CA ASP A 87 5.91 17.88 15.16
C ASP A 87 7.24 18.29 15.79
N LYS A 88 7.83 17.44 16.64
CA LYS A 88 9.08 17.71 17.38
C LYS A 88 10.32 17.25 16.61
N LEU A 89 10.15 16.28 15.71
CA LEU A 89 11.22 15.70 14.93
C LEU A 89 11.59 16.65 13.79
N ASP A 90 12.88 16.83 13.56
CA ASP A 90 13.34 17.38 12.29
C ASP A 90 13.14 16.36 11.15
N LEU A 91 13.42 16.77 9.90
CA LEU A 91 13.18 15.91 8.74
C LEU A 91 14.01 14.62 8.77
N THR A 92 15.26 14.69 9.25
CA THR A 92 16.15 13.52 9.28
C THR A 92 15.64 12.52 10.32
N GLN A 93 15.36 13.01 11.53
CA GLN A 93 14.80 12.19 12.61
C GLN A 93 13.45 11.58 12.23
N PHE A 94 12.58 12.36 11.59
CA PHE A 94 11.28 11.87 11.13
C PHE A 94 11.41 10.73 10.11
N LYS A 95 12.34 10.84 9.17
CA LYS A 95 12.63 9.77 8.20
C LYS A 95 13.21 8.52 8.88
N GLU A 96 14.10 8.70 9.84
CA GLU A 96 14.69 7.60 10.61
C GLU A 96 13.60 6.83 11.38
N GLU A 97 12.78 7.52 12.18
CA GLU A 97 11.68 6.88 12.93
C GLU A 97 10.63 6.24 12.00
N THR A 98 10.30 6.90 10.88
CA THR A 98 9.38 6.30 9.88
C THR A 98 9.97 5.04 9.26
N ASN A 99 11.28 5.01 9.01
CA ASN A 99 11.96 3.83 8.49
C ASN A 99 11.99 2.69 9.52
N GLU A 100 12.16 2.98 10.81
CA GLU A 100 12.04 1.99 11.88
C GLU A 100 10.64 1.37 11.92
N VAL A 101 9.58 2.19 11.80
CA VAL A 101 8.20 1.69 11.69
C VAL A 101 8.03 0.80 10.44
N ASN A 102 8.57 1.21 9.29
CA ASN A 102 8.53 0.40 8.07
C ASN A 102 9.24 -0.95 8.23
N GLN A 103 10.32 -1.03 9.00
CA GLN A 103 10.97 -2.30 9.32
C GLN A 103 10.07 -3.20 10.18
N ILE A 104 9.35 -2.62 11.15
CA ILE A 104 8.38 -3.36 11.96
C ILE A 104 7.22 -3.88 11.10
N LEU A 105 6.73 -3.08 10.16
CA LEU A 105 5.71 -3.48 9.19
C LEU A 105 6.20 -4.64 8.28
N ASN A 106 7.43 -4.58 7.78
CA ASN A 106 8.02 -5.67 6.99
C ASN A 106 8.13 -6.97 7.80
N MET A 107 8.59 -6.89 9.05
CA MET A 107 8.62 -8.05 9.94
C MET A 107 7.22 -8.64 10.21
N ALA A 108 6.18 -7.80 10.27
CA ALA A 108 4.81 -8.27 10.42
C ALA A 108 4.35 -9.10 9.20
N ILE A 109 4.75 -8.70 7.99
CA ILE A 109 4.53 -9.49 6.77
C ILE A 109 5.22 -10.85 6.91
N ASP A 110 6.51 -10.87 7.24
CA ASP A 110 7.32 -12.09 7.34
C ASP A 110 6.79 -13.11 8.37
N LEU A 111 6.10 -12.65 9.42
CA LEU A 111 5.46 -13.51 10.41
C LEU A 111 4.24 -14.28 9.87
N ILE A 112 3.59 -13.77 8.81
CA ILE A 112 2.28 -14.24 8.36
C ILE A 112 2.34 -14.89 6.98
N VAL A 113 3.21 -14.40 6.09
CA VAL A 113 3.31 -14.88 4.71
C VAL A 113 4.51 -15.83 4.52
N PRO A 114 4.43 -16.78 3.59
CA PRO A 114 5.55 -17.67 3.27
C PRO A 114 6.72 -16.93 2.61
N GLU A 115 7.92 -17.55 2.61
CA GLU A 115 9.14 -16.98 2.02
C GLU A 115 9.04 -16.66 0.52
N ASP A 116 8.31 -17.46 -0.28
CA ASP A 116 7.93 -17.06 -1.65
C ASP A 116 6.50 -16.53 -1.67
N ASN A 117 6.39 -15.21 -1.74
CA ASN A 117 5.13 -14.47 -1.76
C ASN A 117 4.94 -13.68 -3.05
N SER A 118 5.74 -13.91 -4.10
CA SER A 118 5.75 -13.08 -5.31
C SER A 118 4.36 -12.94 -5.97
N THR A 119 3.60 -14.04 -6.04
CA THR A 119 2.22 -14.00 -6.58
C THR A 119 1.27 -13.22 -5.68
N LEU A 120 1.40 -13.38 -4.36
CA LEU A 120 0.61 -12.63 -3.37
C LEU A 120 0.90 -11.13 -3.48
N THR A 121 2.19 -10.75 -3.56
CA THR A 121 2.61 -9.35 -3.68
C THR A 121 2.04 -8.70 -4.93
N LEU A 122 2.02 -9.41 -6.07
CA LEU A 122 1.38 -8.91 -7.29
C LEU A 122 -0.14 -8.71 -7.13
N ILE A 123 -0.84 -9.59 -6.41
CA ILE A 123 -2.27 -9.40 -6.12
C ILE A 123 -2.46 -8.17 -5.23
N VAL A 124 -1.62 -7.98 -4.22
CA VAL A 124 -1.64 -6.78 -3.36
C VAL A 124 -1.40 -5.50 -4.17
N THR A 125 -0.46 -5.51 -5.12
CA THR A 125 -0.25 -4.41 -6.08
C THR A 125 -1.57 -4.04 -6.78
N SER A 126 -2.33 -5.03 -7.25
CA SER A 126 -3.63 -4.81 -7.90
C SER A 126 -4.66 -4.18 -6.96
N TRP A 127 -4.71 -4.63 -5.70
CA TRP A 127 -5.65 -4.10 -4.69
C TRP A 127 -5.29 -2.67 -4.25
N LEU A 128 -4.01 -2.31 -4.17
CA LEU A 128 -3.60 -0.92 -3.91
C LEU A 128 -4.07 0.03 -5.01
N LEU A 129 -4.13 -0.43 -6.27
CA LEU A 129 -4.70 0.39 -7.35
C LEU A 129 -6.22 0.56 -7.21
N ASP A 130 -6.92 -0.39 -6.60
CA ASP A 130 -8.34 -0.23 -6.26
C ASP A 130 -8.53 0.77 -5.12
N ALA A 131 -7.70 0.72 -4.09
CA ALA A 131 -7.66 1.74 -3.03
C ALA A 131 -7.39 3.13 -3.64
N ALA A 132 -6.38 3.24 -4.50
CA ALA A 132 -6.05 4.48 -5.17
C ALA A 132 -7.21 5.05 -5.99
N ASN A 133 -7.99 4.20 -6.67
CA ASN A 133 -9.18 4.64 -7.40
C ASN A 133 -10.22 5.25 -6.44
N GLY A 134 -10.45 4.63 -5.28
CA GLY A 134 -11.38 5.12 -4.26
C GLY A 134 -10.94 6.46 -3.69
N GLU A 135 -9.68 6.56 -3.28
CA GLU A 135 -9.12 7.80 -2.72
C GLU A 135 -9.07 8.93 -3.75
N TYR A 136 -8.78 8.61 -5.02
CA TYR A 136 -8.79 9.60 -6.08
C TYR A 136 -10.19 10.14 -6.35
N GLU A 137 -11.23 9.29 -6.33
CA GLU A 137 -12.62 9.69 -6.49
C GLU A 137 -13.11 10.58 -5.32
N SER A 138 -12.63 10.32 -4.11
CA SER A 138 -12.85 11.16 -2.93
C SER A 138 -12.08 12.48 -3.01
N GLY A 139 -10.85 12.44 -3.54
CA GLY A 139 -9.90 13.54 -3.60
C GLY A 139 -10.11 14.53 -4.74
N VAL A 140 -10.60 14.06 -5.89
CA VAL A 140 -10.67 14.84 -7.14
C VAL A 140 -12.08 14.84 -7.71
N ARG A 141 -12.55 16.03 -8.11
CA ARG A 141 -13.83 16.19 -8.82
C ARG A 141 -13.73 17.28 -9.88
N ASN A 142 -14.16 16.96 -11.09
CA ASN A 142 -14.17 17.88 -12.23
C ASN A 142 -12.80 18.58 -12.45
N GLY A 143 -11.70 17.81 -12.37
CA GLY A 143 -10.34 18.33 -12.53
C GLY A 143 -9.78 19.15 -11.37
N ASN A 144 -10.50 19.25 -10.25
CA ASN A 144 -10.08 19.98 -9.06
C ASN A 144 -9.85 19.03 -7.88
N ILE A 145 -8.82 19.31 -7.08
CA ILE A 145 -8.61 18.64 -5.80
C ILE A 145 -9.64 19.21 -4.81
N ILE A 146 -10.59 18.39 -4.38
CA ILE A 146 -11.62 18.75 -3.40
C ILE A 146 -11.26 18.28 -1.99
N GLN A 147 -10.45 17.23 -1.85
CA GLN A 147 -9.92 16.72 -0.59
C GLN A 147 -8.44 16.39 -0.78
N ILE A 148 -7.55 17.22 -0.22
CA ILE A 148 -6.10 17.10 -0.46
C ILE A 148 -5.50 15.84 0.17
N VAL A 149 -6.02 15.40 1.32
CA VAL A 149 -5.54 14.19 2.01
C VAL A 149 -5.82 12.97 1.14
N GLU A 150 -7.07 12.74 0.75
CA GLU A 150 -7.46 11.61 -0.11
C GLU A 150 -6.74 11.64 -1.47
N TYR A 151 -6.58 12.83 -2.07
CA TYR A 151 -5.79 12.93 -3.29
C TYR A 151 -4.33 12.47 -3.07
N GLN A 152 -3.70 12.84 -1.95
CA GLN A 152 -2.35 12.39 -1.63
C GLN A 152 -2.29 10.90 -1.31
N ASP A 153 -3.30 10.34 -0.65
CA ASP A 153 -3.40 8.89 -0.41
C ASP A 153 -3.48 8.11 -1.71
N ALA A 154 -4.27 8.57 -2.67
CA ALA A 154 -4.32 7.99 -4.00
C ALA A 154 -2.94 7.96 -4.68
N ILE A 155 -2.19 9.07 -4.62
CA ILE A 155 -0.83 9.14 -5.17
C ILE A 155 0.12 8.21 -4.40
N GLY A 156 0.01 8.14 -3.08
CA GLY A 156 0.78 7.23 -2.22
C GLY A 156 0.57 5.78 -2.62
N PHE A 157 -0.69 5.35 -2.80
CA PHE A 157 -1.01 3.97 -3.17
C PHE A 157 -0.60 3.63 -4.61
N ILE A 158 -0.67 4.57 -5.56
CA ILE A 158 -0.11 4.37 -6.92
C ILE A 158 1.41 4.16 -6.84
N SER A 159 2.13 5.02 -6.13
CA SER A 159 3.59 4.91 -5.94
C SER A 159 3.97 3.60 -5.27
N ARG A 160 3.25 3.22 -4.21
CA ARG A 160 3.49 1.98 -3.46
C ARG A 160 3.24 0.75 -4.33
N SER A 161 2.15 0.75 -5.10
CA SER A 161 1.86 -0.27 -6.11
C SER A 161 3.00 -0.38 -7.14
N GLU A 162 3.50 0.74 -7.66
CA GLU A 162 4.62 0.76 -8.62
C GLU A 162 5.89 0.13 -8.02
N SER A 163 6.25 0.48 -6.79
CA SER A 163 7.41 -0.09 -6.09
C SER A 163 7.28 -1.61 -5.96
N LEU A 164 6.15 -2.10 -5.44
CA LEU A 164 5.92 -3.53 -5.23
C LEU A 164 6.05 -4.33 -6.53
N LEU A 165 5.49 -3.82 -7.62
CA LEU A 165 5.60 -4.47 -8.92
C LEU A 165 7.05 -4.51 -9.40
N ASN A 166 7.76 -3.38 -9.32
CA ASN A 166 9.15 -3.27 -9.75
C ASN A 166 10.08 -4.20 -8.95
N ASP A 167 9.85 -4.32 -7.65
CA ASP A 167 10.62 -5.20 -6.76
C ASP A 167 10.33 -6.68 -7.02
N THR A 168 9.09 -7.00 -7.41
CA THR A 168 8.65 -8.39 -7.65
C THR A 168 9.02 -8.92 -9.04
N LEU A 169 9.02 -8.07 -10.08
CA LEU A 169 9.27 -8.49 -11.47
C LEU A 169 10.58 -9.30 -11.66
N PRO A 170 11.72 -8.94 -11.04
CA PRO A 170 12.97 -9.71 -11.15
C PRO A 170 12.87 -11.14 -10.60
N MET A 171 11.96 -11.40 -9.66
CA MET A 171 11.79 -12.69 -8.98
C MET A 171 10.92 -13.67 -9.79
N LEU A 172 10.21 -13.19 -10.81
CA LEU A 172 9.33 -14.02 -11.63
C LEU A 172 10.10 -14.89 -12.63
N ASN A 173 9.67 -16.15 -12.75
CA ASN A 173 10.16 -17.08 -13.77
C ASN A 173 9.98 -16.54 -15.21
N GLN A 174 10.93 -16.86 -16.10
CA GLN A 174 11.05 -16.28 -17.45
C GLN A 174 9.81 -16.41 -18.35
N SER A 175 8.91 -17.38 -18.12
CA SER A 175 7.71 -17.60 -18.93
C SER A 175 6.52 -16.68 -18.59
N LYS A 176 6.63 -15.84 -17.54
CA LYS A 176 5.54 -14.97 -17.04
C LYS A 176 5.89 -13.48 -16.99
N LYS A 177 6.86 -13.00 -17.78
CA LYS A 177 7.33 -11.62 -17.66
C LYS A 177 6.42 -10.64 -18.41
N ILE A 178 5.83 -9.69 -17.69
CA ILE A 178 5.52 -8.38 -18.27
C ILE A 178 6.85 -7.71 -18.60
N SER A 179 6.93 -7.01 -19.73
CA SER A 179 8.11 -6.21 -20.05
C SER A 179 8.30 -5.13 -18.98
N PRO A 180 9.45 -5.06 -18.26
CA PRO A 180 9.68 -4.01 -17.28
C PRO A 180 9.52 -2.59 -17.87
N ASP A 181 9.85 -2.41 -19.15
CA ASP A 181 9.69 -1.14 -19.85
C ASP A 181 8.21 -0.81 -20.13
N GLU A 182 7.39 -1.84 -20.40
CA GLU A 182 5.94 -1.67 -20.56
C GLU A 182 5.29 -1.28 -19.22
N THR A 183 5.65 -1.96 -18.13
CA THR A 183 5.18 -1.62 -16.79
C THR A 183 5.52 -0.18 -16.40
N LYS A 184 6.79 0.22 -16.57
CA LYS A 184 7.23 1.59 -16.27
C LYS A 184 6.45 2.62 -17.08
N LYS A 185 6.16 2.32 -18.34
CA LYS A 185 5.37 3.20 -19.19
C LYS A 185 3.92 3.34 -18.67
N LEU A 186 3.28 2.24 -18.31
CA LEU A 186 1.90 2.27 -17.79
C LEU A 186 1.79 3.08 -16.49
N PHE A 187 2.72 2.89 -15.55
CA PHE A 187 2.75 3.69 -14.31
C PHE A 187 3.10 5.14 -14.58
N ALA A 188 4.01 5.45 -15.50
CA ALA A 188 4.31 6.83 -15.87
C ALA A 188 3.07 7.55 -16.46
N GLU A 189 2.29 6.86 -17.29
CA GLU A 189 1.04 7.38 -17.84
C GLU A 189 -0.04 7.59 -16.76
N LEU A 190 -0.21 6.62 -15.85
CA LEU A 190 -1.12 6.74 -14.71
C LEU A 190 -0.73 7.91 -13.78
N ASN A 191 0.55 7.99 -13.41
CA ASN A 191 1.08 9.08 -12.60
C ASN A 191 0.85 10.44 -13.26
N LEU A 192 1.09 10.56 -14.57
CA LEU A 192 0.84 11.79 -15.31
C LEU A 192 -0.64 12.18 -15.27
N LYS A 193 -1.56 11.24 -15.50
CA LYS A 193 -3.01 11.48 -15.41
C LYS A 193 -3.44 11.94 -14.03
N ALA A 194 -2.94 11.29 -12.98
CA ALA A 194 -3.26 11.66 -11.61
C ALA A 194 -2.73 13.08 -11.29
N GLN A 195 -1.50 13.40 -11.70
CA GLN A 195 -0.91 14.73 -11.54
C GLN A 195 -1.68 15.82 -12.27
N THR A 196 -2.16 15.54 -13.49
CA THR A 196 -2.96 16.48 -14.29
C THR A 196 -4.44 16.51 -13.90
N LYS A 197 -4.82 15.78 -12.84
CA LYS A 197 -6.19 15.70 -12.32
C LYS A 197 -7.18 15.24 -13.40
N ALA A 198 -6.79 14.22 -14.16
CA ALA A 198 -7.66 13.59 -15.15
C ALA A 198 -8.98 13.11 -14.51
N ASP A 199 -9.99 12.87 -15.35
CA ASP A 199 -11.26 12.31 -14.90
C ASP A 199 -11.06 10.92 -14.26
N ILE A 200 -11.91 10.57 -13.28
CA ILE A 200 -11.83 9.28 -12.59
C ILE A 200 -11.94 8.11 -13.56
N ASP A 201 -12.71 8.24 -14.64
CA ASP A 201 -12.82 7.17 -15.64
C ASP A 201 -11.49 6.92 -16.37
N ASP A 202 -10.71 7.97 -16.62
CA ASP A 202 -9.37 7.86 -17.23
C ASP A 202 -8.35 7.22 -16.29
N ILE A 203 -8.47 7.48 -14.98
CA ILE A 203 -7.67 6.85 -13.92
C ILE A 203 -8.03 5.37 -13.82
N ARG A 204 -9.32 5.03 -13.71
CA ARG A 204 -9.82 3.65 -13.68
C ARG A 204 -9.41 2.85 -14.91
N MET A 205 -9.41 3.47 -16.08
CA MET A 205 -8.94 2.81 -17.31
C MET A 205 -7.47 2.42 -17.20
N SER A 206 -6.61 3.34 -16.74
CA SER A 206 -5.18 3.05 -16.56
C SER A 206 -4.91 2.03 -15.47
N THR A 207 -5.59 2.12 -14.32
CA THR A 207 -5.42 1.13 -13.25
C THR A 207 -5.90 -0.25 -13.71
N ASN A 208 -7.04 -0.36 -14.39
CA ASN A 208 -7.53 -1.63 -14.93
C ASN A 208 -6.57 -2.27 -15.95
N GLU A 209 -5.91 -1.48 -16.80
CA GLU A 209 -4.91 -2.01 -17.73
C GLU A 209 -3.74 -2.67 -16.97
N ILE A 210 -3.20 -2.00 -15.96
CA ILE A 210 -2.12 -2.54 -15.11
C ILE A 210 -2.58 -3.81 -14.38
N LYS A 211 -3.78 -3.76 -13.78
CA LYS A 211 -4.37 -4.91 -13.07
C LYS A 211 -4.59 -6.09 -14.00
N GLN A 212 -4.99 -5.87 -15.25
CA GLN A 212 -5.14 -6.94 -16.23
C GLN A 212 -3.79 -7.61 -16.55
N LYS A 213 -2.70 -6.83 -16.64
CA LYS A 213 -1.36 -7.40 -16.83
C LYS A 213 -0.94 -8.27 -15.64
N ILE A 214 -1.20 -7.80 -14.42
CA ILE A 214 -0.98 -8.55 -13.19
C ILE A 214 -1.78 -9.86 -13.21
N SER A 215 -3.08 -9.80 -13.52
CA SER A 215 -3.97 -10.96 -13.59
C SER A 215 -3.49 -12.01 -14.58
N ASN A 216 -2.94 -11.61 -15.73
CA ASN A 216 -2.35 -12.53 -16.70
C ASN A 216 -1.13 -13.31 -16.15
N ILE A 217 -0.40 -12.77 -15.16
CA ILE A 217 0.72 -13.45 -14.49
C ILE A 217 0.22 -14.38 -13.38
N THR A 218 -0.66 -13.86 -12.54
CA THR A 218 -1.08 -14.50 -11.28
C THR A 218 -2.18 -15.54 -11.51
N GLY A 219 -3.01 -15.36 -12.53
CA GLY A 219 -4.25 -16.11 -12.74
C GLY A 219 -5.36 -15.74 -11.75
N PHE A 220 -5.20 -14.61 -11.05
CA PHE A 220 -6.13 -14.06 -10.05
C PHE A 220 -6.74 -12.74 -10.54
#